data_AF-A0A2P2JXV4-F1
#
_entry.id   AF-A0A2P2JXV4-F1
#
_cell.length_a   1.000
_cell.length_b   1.000
_cell.length_c   1.000
_cell.angle_alpha   90.00
_cell.angle_beta   90.00
_cell.angle_gamma   90.00
#
_symmetry.space_group_name_H-M   'P 1'
#
loop_
_entity.id
_entity.type
_entity.pdbx_description
1 polymer ?
#
loop_
_entity_poly.entity_id
_entity_poly.type
_entity_poly.pdbx_seq_one_letter_code
_entity_poly.pdbx_strand_id
1 'polypeptide(L)'
;MAVPAIRFPIFIVIRLLGVVVATLLLAWTMHYRGGLALISDNKDLIFNVHPVLMVIGLVLMNGEAMLAYKTVPGTKAFKKLVHLTLQFLAFSLSLIGVWAALKFHNDKGIDNFYSLHSWLGLACLSLFGIQVFLICSFPVQPKLHCFPPSYSVSHDISLFYSGLLDLQPFGTQVAQKIAEPPCCHGMYSLESTFMRWPLLLLLQVS
;
A
#
# COMPACT_ATOMS: atom_id res chain seq x y z
N MET A 1 -7.58 0.66 39.29
CA MET A 1 -8.40 -0.44 38.72
C MET A 1 -7.97 -0.62 37.27
N ALA A 2 -7.35 -1.76 36.94
CA ALA A 2 -6.94 -2.04 35.57
C ALA A 2 -8.19 -2.36 34.74
N VAL A 3 -8.47 -1.55 33.72
CA VAL A 3 -9.55 -1.85 32.78
C VAL A 3 -9.16 -3.14 32.03
N PRO A 4 -9.96 -4.21 32.10
CA PRO A 4 -9.65 -5.43 31.36
C PRO A 4 -9.73 -5.09 29.86
N ALA A 5 -8.57 -5.02 29.22
CA ALA A 5 -8.48 -4.89 27.78
C ALA A 5 -8.94 -6.20 27.15
N ILE A 6 -10.23 -6.28 26.78
CA ILE A 6 -10.75 -7.35 25.93
C ILE A 6 -10.04 -7.23 24.58
N ARG A 7 -8.98 -8.01 24.40
CA ARG A 7 -8.29 -8.11 23.12
C ARG A 7 -9.12 -8.99 22.20
N PHE A 8 -10.11 -8.39 21.52
CA PHE A 8 -10.86 -9.10 20.50
C PHE A 8 -9.87 -9.70 19.48
N PRO A 9 -9.92 -11.02 19.22
CA PRO A 9 -9.01 -11.69 18.30
C PRO A 9 -9.42 -11.44 16.83
N ILE A 10 -9.54 -10.17 16.44
CA ILE A 10 -10.06 -9.72 15.14
C ILE A 10 -9.26 -10.33 13.99
N PHE A 11 -7.93 -10.43 14.12
CA PHE A 11 -7.07 -11.04 13.10
C PHE A 11 -7.36 -12.53 12.87
N ILE A 12 -7.72 -13.26 13.92
CA ILE A 12 -8.08 -14.69 13.80
C ILE A 12 -9.40 -14.81 13.04
N VAL A 13 -10.38 -13.95 13.35
CA VAL A 13 -11.67 -13.92 12.64
C VAL A 13 -11.48 -13.62 11.15
N ILE A 14 -10.67 -12.62 10.80
CA ILE A 14 -10.38 -12.27 9.41
C ILE A 14 -9.74 -13.46 8.66
N ARG A 15 -8.77 -14.14 9.29
CA ARG A 15 -8.11 -15.30 8.69
C ARG A 15 -9.03 -16.48 8.49
N LEU A 16 -9.87 -16.78 9.48
CA LEU A 16 -10.88 -17.84 9.37
C LEU A 16 -11.87 -17.52 8.25
N LEU A 17 -12.36 -16.28 8.18
CA LEU A 17 -13.25 -15.85 7.11
C LEU A 17 -12.58 -15.96 5.73
N GLY A 18 -11.31 -15.54 5.62
CA GLY A 18 -10.54 -15.67 4.39
C GLY A 18 -10.39 -17.13 3.93
N VAL A 19 -10.13 -18.05 4.86
CA VAL A 19 -10.07 -19.49 4.59
C VAL A 19 -11.44 -20.01 4.13
N VAL A 20 -12.53 -19.63 4.80
CA VAL A 20 -13.89 -20.02 4.42
C VAL A 20 -14.25 -19.53 3.02
N VAL A 21 -13.92 -18.27 2.69
CA VAL A 21 -14.16 -17.72 1.36
C VAL A 21 -13.33 -18.48 0.30
N ALA A 22 -12.06 -18.77 0.59
CA ALA A 22 -11.21 -19.54 -0.32
C ALA A 22 -11.74 -20.95 -0.56
N THR A 23 -12.16 -21.67 0.49
CA THR A 23 -12.69 -23.04 0.36
C THR A 23 -14.02 -23.07 -0.36
N LEU A 24 -14.94 -22.12 -0.08
CA LEU A 24 -16.20 -21.99 -0.80
C LEU A 24 -15.97 -21.70 -2.28
N LEU A 25 -15.01 -20.83 -2.61
CA LEU A 25 -14.69 -20.49 -4.00
C LEU A 25 -14.09 -21.69 -4.75
N LEU A 26 -13.19 -22.43 -4.12
CA LEU A 26 -12.62 -23.66 -4.70
C LEU A 26 -13.66 -24.77 -4.82
N ALA A 27 -14.52 -24.95 -3.82
CA ALA A 27 -15.63 -25.90 -3.91
C ALA A 27 -16.57 -25.52 -5.05
N TRP A 28 -16.89 -24.23 -5.22
CA TRP A 28 -17.69 -23.76 -6.34
C TRP A 28 -17.06 -24.07 -7.69
N THR A 29 -15.78 -23.77 -7.88
CA THR A 29 -15.13 -23.99 -9.19
C THR A 29 -14.86 -25.46 -9.49
N MET A 30 -14.44 -26.25 -8.50
CA MET A 30 -14.12 -27.67 -8.68
C MET A 30 -15.36 -28.55 -8.76
N HIS A 31 -16.34 -28.35 -7.87
CA HIS A 31 -17.51 -29.23 -7.77
C HIS A 31 -18.63 -28.81 -8.72
N TYR A 32 -18.96 -27.52 -8.80
CA TYR A 32 -20.12 -27.05 -9.58
C TYR A 32 -19.78 -26.62 -11.00
N ARG A 33 -18.56 -26.12 -11.24
CA ARG A 33 -18.12 -25.62 -12.54
C ARG A 33 -17.20 -26.55 -13.31
N GLY A 34 -16.94 -27.76 -12.79
CA GLY A 34 -16.23 -28.82 -13.49
C GLY A 34 -14.70 -28.69 -13.49
N GLY A 35 -14.12 -27.76 -12.72
CA GLY A 35 -12.67 -27.64 -12.53
C GLY A 35 -12.06 -26.32 -13.01
N LEU A 36 -10.72 -26.29 -13.01
CA LEU A 36 -9.89 -25.16 -13.39
C LEU A 36 -8.87 -25.61 -14.43
N ALA A 37 -8.82 -24.94 -15.58
CA ALA A 37 -7.81 -25.19 -16.60
C ALA A 37 -7.34 -23.87 -17.23
N LEU A 38 -6.03 -23.68 -17.32
CA LEU A 38 -5.46 -22.51 -18.02
C LEU A 38 -5.51 -22.66 -19.55
N ILE A 39 -5.49 -23.91 -20.01
CA ILE A 39 -5.56 -24.30 -21.42
C ILE A 39 -6.47 -25.52 -21.49
N SER A 40 -7.62 -25.40 -22.16
CA SER A 40 -8.55 -26.49 -22.39
C SER A 40 -9.40 -26.19 -23.62
N ASP A 41 -9.91 -27.24 -24.26
CA ASP A 41 -10.90 -27.13 -25.33
C ASP A 41 -12.22 -26.56 -24.80
N ASN A 42 -12.57 -26.88 -23.55
CA ASN A 42 -13.72 -26.27 -22.88
C ASN A 42 -13.35 -24.90 -22.29
N LYS A 43 -13.83 -23.85 -22.95
CA LYS A 43 -13.55 -22.45 -22.59
C LYS A 43 -14.11 -22.07 -21.22
N ASP A 44 -15.18 -22.72 -20.76
CA ASP A 44 -15.79 -22.40 -19.47
C ASP A 44 -14.85 -22.70 -18.29
N LEU A 45 -13.94 -23.69 -18.44
CA LEU A 45 -12.91 -24.00 -17.46
C LEU A 45 -11.84 -22.90 -17.35
N ILE A 46 -11.57 -22.19 -18.46
CA ILE A 46 -10.65 -21.06 -18.51
C ILE A 46 -11.27 -19.86 -17.78
N PHE A 47 -12.57 -19.63 -17.97
CA PHE A 47 -13.28 -18.57 -17.26
C PHE A 47 -13.29 -18.79 -15.75
N ASN A 48 -13.40 -20.03 -15.25
CA ASN A 48 -13.38 -20.32 -13.82
C ASN A 48 -12.09 -19.87 -13.11
N VAL A 49 -10.98 -19.73 -13.85
CA VAL A 49 -9.71 -19.22 -13.32
C VAL A 49 -9.81 -17.73 -12.96
N HIS A 50 -10.61 -16.96 -13.71
CA HIS A 50 -10.81 -15.53 -13.48
C HIS A 50 -11.29 -15.21 -12.04
N PRO A 51 -12.47 -15.69 -11.58
CA PRO A 51 -12.95 -15.37 -10.24
C PRO A 51 -12.03 -15.93 -9.14
N VAL A 52 -11.38 -17.08 -9.37
CA VAL A 52 -10.42 -17.66 -8.41
C VAL A 52 -9.22 -16.74 -8.20
N LEU A 53 -8.58 -16.32 -9.29
CA LEU A 53 -7.42 -15.45 -9.20
C LEU A 53 -7.77 -14.03 -8.71
N MET A 54 -8.93 -13.50 -9.09
CA MET A 54 -9.37 -12.17 -8.64
C MET A 54 -9.67 -12.13 -7.14
N VAL A 55 -10.34 -13.15 -6.60
CA VAL A 55 -10.62 -13.22 -5.15
C VAL A 55 -9.36 -13.52 -4.35
N ILE A 56 -8.53 -14.47 -4.78
CA ILE A 56 -7.28 -14.78 -4.06
C ILE A 56 -6.33 -13.59 -4.09
N GLY A 57 -6.14 -12.96 -5.25
CA GLY A 57 -5.25 -11.81 -5.43
C GLY A 57 -5.78 -10.53 -4.77
N LEU A 58 -6.84 -9.94 -5.32
CA LEU A 58 -7.30 -8.60 -4.92
C LEU A 58 -8.02 -8.55 -3.57
N VAL A 59 -8.56 -9.67 -3.09
CA VAL A 59 -9.31 -9.70 -1.82
C VAL A 59 -8.46 -10.30 -0.71
N LEU A 60 -8.05 -11.56 -0.83
CA LEU A 60 -7.37 -12.27 0.27
C LEU A 60 -5.93 -11.78 0.47
N MET A 61 -5.11 -11.81 -0.59
CA MET A 61 -3.71 -11.42 -0.49
C MET A 61 -3.54 -9.91 -0.23
N ASN A 62 -4.33 -9.07 -0.90
CA ASN A 62 -4.37 -7.63 -0.61
C ASN A 62 -4.79 -7.35 0.84
N GLY A 63 -5.79 -8.06 1.36
CA GLY A 63 -6.22 -7.95 2.76
C GLY A 63 -5.10 -8.30 3.75
N GLU A 64 -4.41 -9.42 3.56
CA GLU A 64 -3.26 -9.79 4.40
C GLU A 64 -2.10 -8.80 4.23
N ALA A 65 -1.85 -8.27 3.03
CA ALA A 65 -0.83 -7.25 2.79
C ALA A 65 -1.10 -5.97 3.59
N MET A 66 -2.36 -5.51 3.66
CA MET A 66 -2.75 -4.34 4.46
C MET A 66 -2.57 -4.59 5.96
N LEU A 67 -2.81 -5.82 6.42
CA LEU A 67 -2.67 -6.21 7.83
C LEU A 67 -1.21 -6.50 8.23
N ALA A 68 -0.31 -6.72 7.27
CA ALA A 68 1.09 -7.10 7.50
C ALA A 68 1.82 -6.19 8.50
N TYR A 69 1.56 -4.89 8.53
CA TYR A 69 2.19 -3.97 9.49
C TYR A 69 1.84 -4.28 10.96
N LYS A 70 0.66 -4.87 11.20
CA LYS A 70 0.17 -5.22 12.54
C LYS A 70 0.43 -6.69 12.87
N THR A 71 0.39 -7.58 11.89
CA THR A 71 0.50 -9.04 12.10
C THR A 71 1.94 -9.54 12.06
N VAL A 72 2.83 -8.89 11.32
CA VAL A 72 4.23 -9.31 11.18
C VAL A 72 5.08 -8.63 12.27
N PRO A 73 5.77 -9.39 13.14
CA PRO A 73 6.78 -8.82 14.02
C PRO A 73 8.06 -8.50 13.22
N GLY A 74 8.72 -7.38 13.52
CA GLY A 74 9.97 -7.01 12.86
C GLY A 74 10.17 -5.51 12.72
N THR A 75 11.27 -5.14 12.06
CA THR A 75 11.63 -3.73 11.81
C THR A 75 10.65 -3.09 10.82
N LYS A 76 10.55 -1.75 10.85
CA LYS A 76 9.71 -1.00 9.91
C LYS A 76 10.07 -1.29 8.45
N ALA A 77 11.36 -1.47 8.16
CA ALA A 77 11.83 -1.83 6.82
C ALA A 77 11.35 -3.22 6.40
N PHE A 78 11.44 -4.21 7.29
CA PHE A 78 10.96 -5.57 7.01
C PHE A 78 9.45 -5.62 6.75
N LYS A 79 8.65 -4.93 7.57
CA LYS A 79 7.19 -4.85 7.37
C LYS A 79 6.82 -4.20 6.03
N LYS A 80 7.55 -3.14 5.65
CA LYS A 80 7.36 -2.49 4.34
C LYS A 80 7.71 -3.41 3.18
N LEU A 81 8.79 -4.18 3.30
CA LEU A 81 9.19 -5.18 2.30
C LEU A 81 8.10 -6.25 2.13
N VAL A 82 7.61 -6.83 3.23
CA VAL A 82 6.53 -7.85 3.18
C VAL A 82 5.25 -7.28 2.58
N HIS A 83 4.88 -6.05 2.96
CA HIS A 83 3.72 -5.38 2.36
C HIS A 83 3.88 -5.22 0.84
N LEU A 84 5.03 -4.73 0.38
CA LEU A 84 5.30 -4.52 -1.04
C LEU A 84 5.30 -5.84 -1.84
N THR A 85 5.94 -6.89 -1.32
CA THR A 85 6.00 -8.19 -2.02
C THR A 85 4.62 -8.83 -2.14
N LEU A 86 3.80 -8.77 -1.08
CA LEU A 86 2.43 -9.27 -1.12
C LEU A 86 1.55 -8.49 -2.10
N GLN A 87 1.65 -7.15 -2.13
CA GLN A 87 0.90 -6.34 -3.09
C GLN A 87 1.33 -6.59 -4.54
N PHE A 88 2.62 -6.77 -4.78
CA PHE A 88 3.13 -7.10 -6.11
C PHE A 88 2.64 -8.48 -6.59
N LEU A 89 2.62 -9.47 -5.69
CA LEU A 89 2.12 -10.80 -6.01
C LEU A 89 0.60 -10.79 -6.25
N ALA A 90 -0.16 -10.04 -5.45
CA ALA A 90 -1.59 -9.82 -5.66
C ALA A 90 -1.87 -9.16 -7.03
N PHE A 91 -1.07 -8.17 -7.43
CA PHE A 91 -1.21 -7.52 -8.74
C PHE A 91 -0.95 -8.50 -9.90
N SER A 92 0.14 -9.27 -9.81
CA SER A 92 0.51 -10.26 -10.82
C SER A 92 -0.60 -11.32 -11.01
N LEU A 93 -1.18 -11.84 -9.92
CA LEU A 93 -2.29 -12.79 -10.00
C LEU A 93 -3.53 -12.18 -10.63
N SER A 94 -3.80 -10.90 -10.36
CA SER A 94 -4.94 -10.18 -10.93
C SER A 94 -4.80 -9.97 -12.43
N LEU A 95 -3.58 -9.70 -12.92
CA LEU A 95 -3.28 -9.63 -14.35
C LEU A 95 -3.58 -10.96 -15.05
N ILE A 96 -3.17 -12.08 -14.45
CA ILE A 96 -3.45 -13.42 -14.99
C ILE A 96 -4.97 -13.71 -14.97
N GLY A 97 -5.68 -13.28 -13.91
CA GLY A 97 -7.13 -13.39 -13.82
C GLY A 97 -7.87 -12.64 -14.92
N VAL A 98 -7.49 -11.39 -15.20
CA VAL A 98 -8.07 -10.60 -16.30
C VAL A 98 -7.70 -11.20 -17.65
N TRP A 99 -6.47 -11.65 -17.83
CA TRP A 99 -6.05 -12.35 -19.05
C TRP A 99 -6.91 -13.59 -19.32
N ALA A 100 -7.24 -14.38 -18.30
CA ALA A 100 -8.11 -15.56 -18.45
C ALA A 100 -9.53 -15.19 -18.93
N ALA A 101 -10.09 -14.08 -18.41
CA ALA A 101 -11.40 -13.58 -18.87
C ALA A 101 -11.36 -13.07 -20.31
N LEU A 102 -10.31 -12.33 -20.69
CA LEU A 102 -10.14 -11.84 -22.06
C LEU A 102 -9.94 -13.00 -23.04
N LYS A 103 -9.14 -14.01 -22.68
CA LYS A 103 -8.97 -15.22 -23.48
C LYS A 103 -10.31 -15.94 -23.68
N PHE A 104 -11.13 -16.04 -22.65
CA PHE A 104 -12.46 -16.65 -22.74
C PHE A 104 -13.39 -15.92 -23.72
N HIS A 105 -13.48 -14.59 -23.64
CA HIS A 105 -14.29 -13.80 -24.56
C HIS A 105 -13.79 -13.88 -26.00
N ASN A 106 -12.47 -13.78 -26.21
CA ASN A 106 -11.87 -13.87 -27.54
C ASN A 106 -12.11 -15.25 -28.17
N ASP A 107 -11.93 -16.33 -27.41
CA ASP A 107 -12.16 -17.69 -27.89
C ASP A 107 -13.65 -17.98 -28.18
N LYS A 108 -14.59 -17.28 -27.54
CA LYS A 108 -16.05 -17.39 -27.80
C LYS A 108 -16.60 -16.34 -28.77
N GLY A 109 -15.79 -15.38 -29.23
CA GLY A 109 -16.23 -14.30 -30.10
C GLY A 109 -17.25 -13.35 -29.45
N ILE A 110 -17.16 -13.15 -28.14
CA ILE A 110 -18.03 -12.22 -27.39
C ILE A 110 -17.33 -10.86 -27.29
N ASP A 111 -18.08 -9.77 -27.44
CA ASP A 111 -17.54 -8.43 -27.26
C ASP A 111 -16.96 -8.24 -25.84
N ASN A 112 -15.82 -7.57 -25.77
CA ASN A 112 -15.15 -7.27 -24.53
C ASN A 112 -15.67 -5.95 -23.91
N PHE A 113 -15.59 -5.82 -22.59
CA PHE A 113 -15.84 -4.56 -21.85
C PHE A 113 -17.24 -3.92 -22.00
N TYR A 114 -18.29 -4.66 -22.36
CA TYR A 114 -19.65 -4.11 -22.42
C TYR A 114 -20.35 -4.01 -21.04
N SER A 115 -19.87 -4.78 -20.04
CA SER A 115 -20.49 -4.83 -18.72
C SER A 115 -19.87 -3.83 -17.74
N LEU A 116 -20.70 -3.25 -16.86
CA LEU A 116 -20.27 -2.42 -15.73
C LEU A 116 -19.20 -3.10 -14.87
N HIS A 117 -19.30 -4.43 -14.68
CA HIS A 117 -18.30 -5.20 -13.93
C HIS A 117 -16.90 -5.07 -14.53
N SER A 118 -16.82 -5.09 -15.86
CA SER A 118 -15.56 -4.98 -16.59
C SER A 118 -14.95 -3.59 -16.46
N TRP A 119 -15.78 -2.54 -16.43
CA TRP A 119 -15.34 -1.16 -16.25
C TRP A 119 -14.82 -0.93 -14.82
N LEU A 120 -15.57 -1.39 -13.82
CA LEU A 120 -15.17 -1.33 -12.41
C LEU A 120 -13.91 -2.16 -12.14
N GLY A 121 -13.81 -3.35 -12.74
CA GLY A 121 -12.64 -4.21 -12.65
C GLY A 121 -11.40 -3.55 -13.25
N LEU A 122 -11.52 -2.95 -14.44
CA LEU A 122 -10.43 -2.23 -15.08
C LEU A 122 -10.00 -1.01 -14.24
N ALA A 123 -10.95 -0.20 -13.76
CA ALA A 123 -10.66 0.93 -12.88
C ALA A 123 -9.95 0.49 -11.60
N CYS A 124 -10.41 -0.59 -10.95
CA CYS A 124 -9.79 -1.14 -9.76
C CYS A 124 -8.35 -1.61 -10.03
N LEU A 125 -8.12 -2.34 -11.12
CA LEU A 125 -6.80 -2.82 -11.50
C LEU A 125 -5.84 -1.68 -11.83
N SER A 126 -6.32 -0.64 -12.54
CA SER A 126 -5.52 0.56 -12.83
C SER A 126 -5.13 1.32 -11.56
N LEU A 127 -6.08 1.54 -10.63
CA LEU A 127 -5.80 2.20 -9.35
C LEU A 127 -4.82 1.40 -8.50
N PHE A 128 -4.98 0.07 -8.47
CA PHE A 128 -4.06 -0.81 -7.74
C PHE A 128 -2.65 -0.82 -8.36
N GLY A 129 -2.55 -0.81 -9.69
CA GLY A 129 -1.27 -0.69 -10.40
C GLY A 129 -0.55 0.63 -10.11
N ILE A 130 -1.28 1.75 -10.11
CA ILE A 130 -0.74 3.06 -9.72
C ILE A 130 -0.26 3.03 -8.27
N GLN A 131 -1.05 2.45 -7.36
CA GLN A 131 -0.67 2.32 -5.95
C GLN A 131 0.64 1.53 -5.77
N VAL A 132 0.77 0.37 -6.43
CA VAL A 132 2.00 -0.45 -6.36
C VAL A 132 3.19 0.28 -6.98
N PHE A 133 2.99 0.96 -8.10
CA PHE A 133 4.02 1.74 -8.77
C PHE A 133 4.54 2.90 -7.90
N LEU A 134 3.63 3.65 -7.27
CA LEU A 134 3.99 4.74 -6.36
C LEU A 134 4.77 4.21 -5.14
N ILE A 135 4.33 3.11 -4.53
CA ILE A 135 5.06 2.52 -3.39
C ILE A 135 6.47 2.05 -3.80
N CYS A 136 6.62 1.49 -5.00
CA CYS A 136 7.91 1.04 -5.52
C CYS A 136 8.86 2.21 -5.84
N SER A 137 8.33 3.31 -6.39
CA SER A 137 9.10 4.48 -6.85
C SER A 137 9.65 5.34 -5.70
N PHE A 138 9.09 5.23 -4.50
CA PHE A 138 9.59 5.89 -3.29
C PHE A 138 10.18 4.85 -2.32
N PRO A 139 11.40 4.32 -2.62
CA PRO A 139 12.04 3.37 -1.73
C PRO A 139 12.29 4.01 -0.37
N VAL A 140 12.04 3.21 0.65
CA VAL A 140 12.28 3.54 2.05
C VAL A 140 13.76 3.82 2.21
N GLN A 141 14.12 5.08 2.47
CA GLN A 141 15.47 5.43 2.94
C GLN A 141 15.83 4.48 4.09
N PRO A 142 16.84 3.61 3.95
CA PRO A 142 17.29 2.81 5.07
C PRO A 142 17.82 3.79 6.09
N LYS A 143 17.16 3.90 7.26
CA LYS A 143 17.79 4.57 8.39
C LYS A 143 19.00 3.73 8.78
N LEU A 144 20.17 4.13 8.27
CA LEU A 144 21.45 3.58 8.67
C LEU A 144 21.64 3.92 10.15
N HIS A 145 21.56 2.90 11.00
CA HIS A 145 21.57 3.05 12.45
C HIS A 145 23.02 3.16 12.92
N CYS A 146 23.56 4.37 13.00
CA CYS A 146 24.56 4.72 14.01
C CYS A 146 23.83 5.59 15.05
N PHE A 147 23.42 4.98 16.15
CA PHE A 147 22.88 5.68 17.32
C PHE A 147 24.03 6.04 18.26
N PRO A 148 24.02 7.24 18.87
CA PRO A 148 24.34 7.36 20.28
C PRO A 148 23.11 7.86 21.08
N PRO A 149 23.09 7.67 22.41
CA PRO A 149 21.89 7.42 23.18
C PRO A 149 21.08 8.69 23.49
N SER A 150 19.79 8.44 23.74
CA SER A 150 18.80 9.25 24.46
C SER A 150 19.25 10.60 25.05
N TYR A 151 18.71 11.69 24.51
CA TYR A 151 18.34 12.84 25.33
C TYR A 151 16.90 13.25 25.01
N SER A 152 16.08 13.18 26.05
CA SER A 152 14.73 13.72 26.09
C SER A 152 14.83 15.23 26.24
N VAL A 153 14.31 16.02 25.30
CA VAL A 153 13.92 17.41 25.58
C VAL A 153 12.61 17.72 24.82
N SER A 154 11.50 17.53 25.54
CA SER A 154 10.18 18.11 25.23
C SER A 154 10.14 19.60 25.59
N HIS A 155 11.08 20.41 25.09
CA HIS A 155 11.07 21.86 25.31
C HIS A 155 11.52 22.57 24.04
N ASP A 156 10.62 22.74 23.06
CA ASP A 156 10.72 23.78 22.03
C ASP A 156 9.33 24.10 21.42
N ILE A 157 8.28 24.09 22.25
CA ILE A 157 6.92 24.55 21.88
C ILE A 157 6.51 25.82 22.64
N SER A 158 7.39 26.40 23.45
CA SER A 158 7.04 27.56 24.27
C SER A 158 7.79 28.86 23.94
N LEU A 159 8.63 28.90 22.90
CA LEU A 159 9.39 30.10 22.54
C LEU A 159 8.95 30.79 21.22
N PHE A 160 8.00 30.21 20.48
CA PHE A 160 7.56 30.79 19.20
C PHE A 160 6.42 31.83 19.32
N TYR A 161 5.85 32.02 20.52
CA TYR A 161 4.75 32.98 20.74
C TYR A 161 5.17 34.34 21.31
N SER A 162 6.45 34.56 21.59
CA SER A 162 6.93 35.81 22.23
C SER A 162 7.90 36.64 21.38
N GLY A 163 8.09 36.32 20.09
CA GLY A 163 9.10 36.93 19.24
C GLY A 163 8.59 37.88 18.14
N LEU A 164 7.35 38.36 18.21
CA LEU A 164 6.73 39.19 17.17
C LEU A 164 6.56 40.66 17.59
N LEU A 165 7.45 41.17 18.43
CA LEU A 165 7.67 42.58 18.72
C LEU A 165 9.15 42.73 19.09
N ASP A 166 10.01 43.02 18.11
CA ASP A 166 11.00 44.09 18.24
C ASP A 166 11.83 44.23 16.97
N LEU A 167 11.80 45.46 16.45
CA LEU A 167 12.63 46.00 15.37
C LEU A 167 14.08 46.21 15.86
N GLN A 168 14.98 46.39 14.88
CA GLN A 168 16.33 47.00 14.94
C GLN A 168 17.58 46.07 15.02
N PRO A 169 18.76 46.54 14.53
CA PRO A 169 19.41 45.93 13.36
C PRO A 169 20.90 45.58 13.56
N PHE A 170 21.47 44.93 12.53
CA PHE A 170 22.84 45.03 12.02
C PHE A 170 24.01 45.19 13.04
N GLY A 171 24.82 44.14 13.19
CA GLY A 171 26.19 44.30 13.71
C GLY A 171 26.83 43.03 14.28
N THR A 172 27.91 42.59 13.61
CA THR A 172 29.10 41.92 14.16
C THR A 172 28.92 40.57 14.88
N GLN A 173 29.43 39.49 14.28
CA GLN A 173 30.77 38.98 14.63
C GLN A 173 31.23 37.99 13.55
N VAL A 174 32.28 38.41 12.86
CA VAL A 174 33.18 37.56 12.08
C VAL A 174 34.11 36.84 13.06
N ALA A 175 34.45 35.59 12.72
CA ALA A 175 35.58 34.81 13.25
C ALA A 175 35.40 34.09 14.60
N GLN A 176 34.92 32.85 14.51
CA GLN A 176 35.69 31.76 15.12
C GLN A 176 35.72 30.56 14.15
N LYS A 177 36.74 30.61 13.30
CA LYS A 177 37.22 29.51 12.45
C LYS A 177 37.83 28.46 13.37
N ILE A 178 37.32 27.23 13.37
CA ILE A 178 38.04 25.94 13.49
C ILE A 178 36.99 24.80 13.45
N ALA A 179 37.26 23.82 12.58
CA ALA A 179 36.60 22.52 12.40
C ALA A 179 35.35 22.45 11.50
N GLU A 180 35.55 22.61 10.19
CA GLU A 180 34.77 21.87 9.21
C GLU A 180 35.33 20.43 9.08
N PRO A 181 34.49 19.38 9.17
CA PRO A 181 34.61 18.22 8.29
C PRO A 181 33.81 18.46 7.01
N PRO A 182 34.31 18.06 5.83
CA PRO A 182 33.56 18.20 4.59
C PRO A 182 32.41 17.18 4.58
N CYS A 183 31.39 17.45 3.78
CA CYS A 183 30.19 16.63 3.56
C CYS A 183 29.03 16.93 4.52
N CYS A 184 28.26 17.97 4.20
CA CYS A 184 26.89 17.77 3.71
C CYS A 184 26.37 19.11 3.18
N HIS A 185 26.30 19.22 1.86
CA HIS A 185 25.55 20.27 1.20
C HIS A 185 24.10 20.21 1.67
N GLY A 186 23.55 21.37 2.04
CA GLY A 186 22.17 21.48 2.47
C GLY A 186 21.21 20.96 1.40
N MET A 187 20.31 20.07 1.82
CA MET A 187 19.00 19.92 1.19
C MET A 187 17.96 20.26 2.24
N TYR A 188 17.42 21.46 2.03
CA TYR A 188 16.25 22.06 2.62
C TYR A 188 15.19 20.99 2.93
N SER A 189 14.82 20.92 4.20
CA SER A 189 13.64 20.21 4.68
C SER A 189 12.41 20.82 4.01
N LEU A 190 11.89 20.13 2.99
CA LEU A 190 10.65 20.46 2.29
C LEU A 190 9.59 19.38 2.59
N GLU A 191 9.55 18.90 3.84
CA GLU A 191 8.66 17.83 4.29
C GLU A 191 7.32 18.35 4.87
N SER A 192 6.96 19.63 4.67
CA SER A 192 5.68 20.19 5.15
C SER A 192 4.72 20.64 4.06
N THR A 193 5.11 20.64 2.77
CA THR A 193 4.23 21.16 1.69
C THR A 193 3.43 20.07 0.96
N PHE A 194 3.82 18.80 1.05
CA PHE A 194 3.24 17.76 0.19
C PHE A 194 1.98 17.08 0.77
N MET A 195 1.69 17.25 2.06
CA MET A 195 0.49 16.67 2.70
C MET A 195 -0.75 17.58 2.67
N ARG A 196 -0.75 18.65 1.86
CA ARG A 196 -1.92 19.53 1.62
C ARG A 196 -2.53 19.39 0.22
N TRP A 197 -1.89 18.64 -0.67
CA TRP A 197 -2.26 18.60 -2.08
C TRP A 197 -3.47 17.72 -2.49
N PRO A 198 -3.98 16.75 -1.70
CA PRO A 198 -5.22 16.08 -2.10
C PRO A 198 -6.51 16.85 -1.74
N LEU A 199 -6.46 17.91 -0.93
CA LEU A 199 -7.66 18.71 -0.61
C LEU A 199 -7.88 19.92 -1.54
N LEU A 200 -6.84 20.41 -2.23
CA LEU A 200 -6.95 21.60 -3.09
C LEU A 200 -7.45 21.29 -4.51
N LEU A 201 -7.39 20.03 -4.96
CA LEU A 201 -7.90 19.63 -6.28
C LEU A 201 -9.43 19.47 -6.34
N LEU A 202 -10.13 19.42 -5.20
CA LEU A 202 -11.60 19.35 -5.15
C LEU A 202 -12.28 20.74 -5.03
N LEU A 203 -11.52 21.82 -4.85
CA LEU A 203 -12.05 23.20 -4.73
C LEU A 203 -11.74 24.09 -5.96
N GLN A 204 -11.27 23.50 -7.06
CA GLN A 204 -11.03 24.19 -8.34
C GLN A 204 -11.95 23.68 -9.48
N VAL A 205 -12.93 22.84 -9.17
CA VAL A 205 -13.99 22.40 -10.10
C VAL A 205 -15.37 22.67 -9.50
N SER A 206 -15.58 23.90 -9.05
CA SER A 206 -16.90 24.48 -8.76
C SER A 206 -16.87 25.97 -9.06
#